data_AF-A0A221UZV3-F1
#
_entry.id   AF-A0A221UZV3-F1
#
_cell.length_a   1.000
_cell.length_b   1.000
_cell.length_c   1.000
_cell.angle_alpha   90.00
_cell.angle_beta   90.00
_cell.angle_gamma   90.00
#
_symmetry.space_group_name_H-M   'P 1'
#
loop_
_entity.id
_entity.type
_entity.pdbx_description
1 polymer ?
#
loop_
_entity_poly.entity_id
_entity_poly.type
_entity_poly.pdbx_seq_one_letter_code
_entity_poly.pdbx_strand_id
1 'polypeptide(L)'
;MRSELPEIEIEGTEYLFDINQLALIEKDRPEERKLFFDEMNDCGTPYEFVYNLNSKRLDPLRTQDGIDAYIIGKHSFANVKVPRIGEIDPQGISKKYNCSLDDIRKKSDFEIMVNQEAYDLRVNKGVLPTIEIAGHTFYVDLRMDKLRPKDDFLSNGIVFSDIERYYDLEKRTYTIPYNPKTHEFQEPDYLNLKELPKDLIAVRFPSERLLDRIGWNRTYGFELTHGLVKNGLKLQFAATNIPWKKTFLVDLIKSNLKAEKQLKKAAEKQQPIQPKQSKGRRM
;
A
#
# COMPACT_ATOMS: atom_id res chain seq x y z
N MET A 1 -2.27 -30.97 17.54
CA MET A 1 -0.82 -30.84 17.78
C MET A 1 -0.36 -29.57 17.11
N ARG A 2 0.26 -28.63 17.83
CA ARG A 2 1.06 -27.58 17.18
C ARG A 2 2.29 -28.30 16.63
N SER A 3 2.49 -28.30 15.32
CA SER A 3 3.77 -28.76 14.76
C SER A 3 4.85 -27.81 15.28
N GLU A 4 5.99 -28.35 15.68
CA GLU A 4 7.18 -27.55 15.93
C GLU A 4 7.55 -26.81 14.65
N LEU A 5 7.90 -25.53 14.76
CA LEU A 5 8.36 -24.74 13.63
C LEU A 5 9.76 -25.23 13.24
N PRO A 6 10.10 -25.30 11.94
CA PRO A 6 11.44 -25.71 11.52
C PRO A 6 12.51 -24.75 12.06
N GLU A 7 13.65 -25.31 12.49
CA GLU A 7 14.78 -24.56 13.02
C GLU A 7 15.88 -24.40 11.96
N ILE A 8 16.51 -23.22 11.95
CA ILE A 8 17.68 -22.91 11.12
C ILE A 8 18.70 -22.19 12.00
N GLU A 9 19.97 -22.58 11.87
CA GLU A 9 21.09 -21.87 12.49
C GLU A 9 21.72 -20.91 11.49
N ILE A 10 21.92 -19.66 11.92
CA ILE A 10 22.59 -18.62 11.13
C ILE A 10 23.65 -17.97 12.01
N GLU A 11 24.93 -18.16 11.66
CA GLU A 11 26.07 -17.56 12.35
C GLU A 11 25.99 -17.79 13.88
N GLY A 12 25.73 -19.02 14.31
CA GLY A 12 25.61 -19.41 15.72
C GLY A 12 24.34 -18.92 16.44
N THR A 13 23.33 -18.45 15.70
CA THR A 13 22.04 -18.02 16.27
C THR A 13 20.91 -18.90 15.72
N GLU A 14 20.08 -19.45 16.61
CA GLU A 14 18.94 -20.30 16.25
C GLU A 14 17.70 -19.46 15.92
N TYR A 15 17.09 -19.77 14.77
CA TYR A 15 15.85 -19.17 14.30
C TYR A 15 14.79 -20.22 14.02
N LEU A 16 13.53 -19.90 14.33
CA LEU A 16 12.34 -20.66 13.96
C LEU A 16 11.73 -20.04 12.70
N PHE A 17 11.46 -20.86 11.69
CA PHE A 17 10.79 -20.39 10.49
C PHE A 17 9.26 -20.38 10.65
N ASP A 18 8.64 -19.22 10.47
CA ASP A 18 7.19 -19.05 10.46
C ASP A 18 6.67 -18.84 9.03
N ILE A 19 6.06 -19.87 8.46
CA ILE A 19 5.45 -19.86 7.12
C ILE A 19 4.36 -18.79 6.96
N ASN A 20 3.69 -18.34 8.04
CA ASN A 20 2.63 -17.34 7.95
C ASN A 20 3.21 -15.93 7.84
N GLN A 21 4.25 -15.64 8.62
CA GLN A 21 4.98 -14.36 8.56
C GLN A 21 5.99 -14.30 7.42
N LEU A 22 6.37 -15.45 6.84
CA LEU A 22 7.50 -15.58 5.91
C LEU A 22 8.78 -14.99 6.53
N ALA A 23 9.07 -15.42 7.75
CA ALA A 23 10.13 -14.85 8.57
C ALA A 23 10.88 -15.92 9.36
N LEU A 24 12.16 -15.67 9.60
CA LEU A 24 12.99 -16.35 10.58
C LEU A 24 12.91 -15.57 11.89
N ILE A 25 12.38 -16.19 12.94
CA ILE A 25 12.16 -15.59 14.26
C ILE A 25 13.22 -16.13 15.21
N GLU A 26 14.02 -15.26 15.83
CA GLU A 26 15.04 -15.75 16.77
C GLU A 26 14.37 -16.46 17.96
N LYS A 27 14.89 -17.63 18.33
CA LYS A 27 14.35 -18.45 19.41
C LYS A 27 14.43 -17.77 20.78
N ASP A 28 15.55 -17.10 21.06
CA ASP A 28 15.80 -16.44 22.35
C ASP A 28 15.16 -15.04 22.46
N ARG A 29 14.86 -14.37 21.34
CA ARG A 29 14.25 -13.01 21.33
C ARG A 29 13.20 -12.82 20.22
N PRO A 30 12.10 -13.58 20.25
CA PRO A 30 11.14 -13.66 19.14
C PRO A 30 10.40 -12.34 18.83
N GLU A 31 10.25 -11.45 19.82
CA GLU A 31 9.60 -10.14 19.63
C GLU A 31 10.53 -9.07 19.05
N GLU A 32 11.85 -9.22 19.22
CA GLU A 32 12.84 -8.20 18.86
C GLU A 32 13.56 -8.50 17.54
N ARG A 33 13.63 -9.77 17.15
CA ARG A 33 14.50 -10.22 16.05
C ARG A 33 13.77 -11.15 15.10
N LYS A 34 13.43 -10.58 13.94
CA LYS A 34 12.82 -11.27 12.80
C LYS A 34 13.60 -10.90 11.54
N LEU A 35 13.88 -11.89 10.70
CA LEU A 35 14.46 -11.70 9.37
C LEU A 35 13.39 -12.08 8.36
N PHE A 36 12.93 -11.14 7.53
CA PHE A 36 11.85 -11.40 6.59
C PHE A 36 12.40 -11.81 5.22
N PHE A 37 11.79 -12.83 4.62
CA PHE A 37 12.20 -13.34 3.30
C PHE A 37 12.04 -12.30 2.18
N ASP A 38 11.18 -11.28 2.34
CA ASP A 38 11.03 -10.23 1.34
C ASP A 38 12.10 -9.14 1.39
N GLU A 39 12.99 -9.20 2.40
CA GLU A 39 14.17 -8.35 2.51
C GLU A 39 15.43 -9.10 2.02
N MET A 40 15.29 -10.36 1.62
CA MET A 40 16.35 -11.20 1.08
C MET A 40 16.30 -11.19 -0.46
N ASN A 41 17.45 -11.41 -1.09
CA ASN A 41 17.52 -11.65 -2.52
C ASN A 41 17.09 -13.10 -2.81
N ASP A 42 16.04 -13.27 -3.62
CA ASP A 42 15.62 -14.57 -4.13
C ASP A 42 16.49 -14.93 -5.34
N CYS A 43 17.50 -15.79 -5.13
CA CYS A 43 18.34 -16.31 -6.21
C CYS A 43 17.75 -17.62 -6.80
N GLY A 44 16.46 -17.90 -6.58
CA GLY A 44 15.76 -19.13 -6.93
C GLY A 44 16.05 -20.27 -5.96
N THR A 45 17.34 -20.59 -5.83
CA THR A 45 17.90 -21.48 -4.81
C THR A 45 19.38 -21.11 -4.62
N PRO A 46 19.80 -20.44 -3.52
CA PRO A 46 19.12 -20.13 -2.25
C PRO A 46 18.55 -18.70 -2.16
N TYR A 47 17.98 -18.31 -1.00
CA TYR A 47 17.83 -16.90 -0.64
C TYR A 47 19.13 -16.38 -0.03
N GLU A 48 19.51 -15.16 -0.37
CA GLU A 48 20.77 -14.55 0.08
C GLU A 48 20.54 -13.18 0.72
N PHE A 49 21.28 -12.88 1.78
CA PHE A 49 21.23 -11.57 2.40
C PHE A 49 22.50 -11.23 3.18
N VAL A 50 22.68 -9.93 3.42
CA VAL A 50 23.75 -9.41 4.29
C VAL A 50 23.25 -9.40 5.73
N TYR A 51 23.98 -10.08 6.60
CA TYR A 51 23.68 -10.21 8.03
C TYR A 51 24.70 -9.46 8.87
N ASN A 52 24.24 -8.62 9.79
CA ASN A 52 25.08 -7.93 10.76
C ASN A 52 25.29 -8.85 11.98
N LEU A 53 26.54 -9.24 12.24
CA LEU A 53 26.88 -10.18 13.31
C LEU A 53 26.68 -9.60 14.73
N ASN A 54 26.75 -8.27 14.88
CA ASN A 54 26.59 -7.60 16.16
C ASN A 54 25.12 -7.41 16.53
N SER A 55 24.33 -6.86 15.62
CA SER A 55 22.89 -6.63 15.84
C SER A 55 22.06 -7.88 15.58
N LYS A 56 22.64 -8.87 14.89
CA LYS A 56 21.99 -10.10 14.45
C LYS A 56 20.76 -9.81 13.59
N ARG A 57 20.89 -8.85 12.68
CA ARG A 57 19.82 -8.40 11.79
C ARG A 57 20.28 -8.42 10.34
N LEU A 58 19.32 -8.61 9.45
CA LEU A 58 19.51 -8.38 8.02
C LEU A 58 19.74 -6.87 7.78
N ASP A 59 20.63 -6.55 6.84
CA ASP A 59 20.88 -5.20 6.35
C ASP A 59 20.28 -5.06 4.93
N PRO A 60 19.11 -4.43 4.77
CA PRO A 60 18.41 -4.43 3.48
C PRO A 60 19.17 -3.67 2.40
N LEU A 61 19.81 -2.55 2.78
CA LEU A 61 20.57 -1.73 1.85
C LEU A 61 21.78 -2.49 1.32
N ARG A 62 22.58 -3.10 2.21
CA ARG A 62 23.74 -3.90 1.78
C ARG A 62 23.35 -5.19 1.07
N THR A 63 22.18 -5.75 1.39
CA THR A 63 21.63 -6.90 0.66
C THR A 63 21.33 -6.52 -0.79
N GLN A 64 20.76 -5.34 -1.00
CA GLN A 64 20.43 -4.85 -2.33
C GLN A 64 21.66 -4.36 -3.12
N ASP A 65 22.51 -3.56 -2.50
CA ASP A 65 23.63 -2.87 -3.16
C ASP A 65 24.93 -3.68 -3.17
N GLY A 66 24.95 -4.79 -2.43
CA GLY A 66 26.15 -5.55 -2.13
C GLY A 66 26.92 -5.00 -0.93
N ILE A 67 27.87 -5.79 -0.45
CA ILE A 67 28.73 -5.43 0.68
C ILE A 67 30.19 -5.37 0.27
N ASP A 68 30.89 -4.32 0.71
CA ASP A 68 32.32 -4.14 0.48
C ASP A 68 33.14 -5.24 1.19
N ALA A 69 34.10 -5.82 0.47
CA ALA A 69 35.02 -6.82 0.99
C ALA A 69 35.81 -6.34 2.22
N TYR A 70 36.09 -5.03 2.32
CA TYR A 70 36.74 -4.44 3.49
C TYR A 70 35.87 -4.52 4.75
N ILE A 71 34.55 -4.40 4.61
CA ILE A 71 33.60 -4.50 5.72
C ILE A 71 33.45 -5.96 6.16
N ILE A 72 33.42 -6.90 5.20
CA ILE A 72 33.46 -8.34 5.49
C ILE A 72 34.74 -8.69 6.26
N GLY A 73 35.90 -8.16 5.83
CA GLY A 73 37.20 -8.38 6.48
C GLY A 73 37.29 -7.84 7.92
N LYS A 74 36.38 -6.95 8.33
CA LYS A 74 36.21 -6.50 9.72
C LYS A 74 35.29 -7.40 10.56
N HIS A 75 34.81 -8.52 10.01
CA HIS A 75 33.93 -9.48 10.67
C HIS A 75 32.69 -8.86 11.34
N SER A 76 32.21 -7.73 10.83
CA SER A 76 30.99 -7.10 11.35
C SER A 76 29.74 -7.57 10.62
N PHE A 77 29.92 -8.17 9.44
CA PHE A 77 28.86 -8.64 8.57
C PHE A 77 29.25 -9.95 7.89
N ALA A 78 28.25 -10.75 7.54
CA ALA A 78 28.36 -11.98 6.77
C ALA A 78 27.36 -12.00 5.61
N ASN A 79 27.73 -12.62 4.50
CA ASN A 79 26.77 -12.98 3.45
C ASN A 79 26.19 -14.34 3.80
N VAL A 80 24.91 -14.37 4.14
CA VAL A 80 24.20 -15.57 4.57
C VAL A 80 23.38 -16.11 3.41
N LYS A 81 23.34 -17.43 3.30
CA LYS A 81 22.44 -18.16 2.40
C LYS A 81 21.50 -19.02 3.22
N VAL A 82 20.20 -18.96 2.91
CA VAL A 82 19.20 -19.86 3.50
C VAL A 82 18.48 -20.64 2.41
N PRO A 83 18.09 -21.90 2.66
CA PRO A 83 17.37 -22.70 1.67
C PRO A 83 16.08 -22.03 1.21
N ARG A 84 15.54 -22.49 0.07
CA ARG A 84 14.20 -22.06 -0.37
C ARG A 84 13.14 -22.44 0.67
N ILE A 85 12.04 -21.70 0.72
CA ILE A 85 10.99 -21.90 1.74
C ILE A 85 10.41 -23.32 1.67
N GLY A 86 10.20 -23.84 0.44
CA GLY A 86 9.78 -25.22 0.21
C GLY A 86 10.71 -26.30 0.76
N GLU A 87 11.99 -26.00 0.99
CA GLU A 87 12.95 -26.93 1.62
C GLU A 87 12.94 -26.81 3.15
N ILE A 88 12.72 -25.60 3.67
CA ILE A 88 12.67 -25.33 5.11
C ILE A 88 11.40 -25.94 5.73
N ASP A 89 10.24 -25.65 5.13
CA ASP A 89 8.94 -26.10 5.63
C ASP A 89 8.06 -26.65 4.51
N PRO A 90 8.38 -27.82 3.95
CA PRO A 90 7.57 -28.43 2.89
C PRO A 90 6.13 -28.69 3.34
N GLN A 91 5.92 -29.06 4.61
CA GLN A 91 4.58 -29.32 5.14
C GLN A 91 3.78 -28.01 5.30
N GLY A 92 4.42 -26.96 5.81
CA GLY A 92 3.82 -25.62 5.93
C GLY A 92 3.45 -25.03 4.57
N ILE A 93 4.34 -25.11 3.58
CA ILE A 93 4.06 -24.69 2.19
C ILE A 93 2.88 -25.50 1.64
N SER A 94 2.93 -26.82 1.73
CA SER A 94 1.86 -27.71 1.22
C SER A 94 0.50 -27.34 1.80
N LYS A 95 0.44 -27.11 3.11
CA LYS A 95 -0.80 -26.73 3.81
C LYS A 95 -1.26 -25.31 3.47
N LYS A 96 -0.37 -24.33 3.43
CA LYS A 96 -0.72 -22.91 3.21
C LYS A 96 -1.15 -22.63 1.78
N TYR A 97 -0.48 -23.26 0.80
CA TYR A 97 -0.70 -23.02 -0.62
C TYR A 97 -1.45 -24.15 -1.33
N ASN A 98 -1.88 -25.17 -0.59
CA ASN A 98 -2.66 -26.31 -1.09
C ASN A 98 -2.00 -27.00 -2.30
N CYS A 99 -0.71 -27.36 -2.15
CA CYS A 99 0.08 -28.05 -3.17
C CYS A 99 0.66 -29.36 -2.63
N SER A 100 1.06 -30.28 -3.52
CA SER A 100 1.66 -31.55 -3.12
C SER A 100 3.14 -31.40 -2.74
N LEU A 101 3.69 -32.39 -2.01
CA LEU A 101 5.15 -32.45 -1.77
C LEU A 101 5.95 -32.65 -3.06
N ASP A 102 5.36 -33.28 -4.08
CA ASP A 102 5.98 -33.45 -5.39
C ASP A 102 6.05 -32.11 -6.15
N ASP A 103 5.00 -31.27 -6.05
CA ASP A 103 5.03 -29.90 -6.56
C ASP A 103 6.17 -29.10 -5.91
N ILE A 104 6.34 -29.21 -4.58
CA ILE A 104 7.39 -28.50 -3.84
C ILE A 104 8.81 -28.88 -4.29
N ARG A 105 9.01 -30.12 -4.74
CA ARG A 105 10.29 -30.60 -5.26
C ARG A 105 10.58 -30.12 -6.68
N LYS A 106 9.53 -29.88 -7.48
CA LYS A 106 9.64 -29.58 -8.92
C LYS A 106 9.50 -28.10 -9.26
N LYS A 107 8.86 -27.32 -8.38
CA LYS A 107 8.52 -25.92 -8.58
C LYS A 107 9.25 -25.02 -7.59
N SER A 108 9.63 -23.84 -8.05
CA SER A 108 10.17 -22.76 -7.23
C SER A 108 9.13 -22.22 -6.22
N ASP A 109 9.59 -21.43 -5.25
CA ASP A 109 8.70 -20.76 -4.30
C ASP A 109 7.77 -19.81 -5.04
N PHE A 110 8.28 -19.09 -6.04
CA PHE A 110 7.50 -18.24 -6.91
C PHE A 110 6.33 -18.98 -7.58
N GLU A 111 6.61 -20.14 -8.21
CA GLU A 111 5.60 -20.94 -8.90
C GLU A 111 4.50 -21.48 -7.99
N ILE A 112 4.81 -21.69 -6.71
CA ILE A 112 3.86 -22.21 -5.70
C ILE A 112 3.09 -21.08 -5.03
N MET A 113 3.78 -20.00 -4.67
CA MET A 113 3.26 -18.95 -3.78
C MET A 113 2.55 -17.83 -4.54
N VAL A 114 2.80 -17.69 -5.85
CA VAL A 114 2.21 -16.66 -6.70
C VAL A 114 1.24 -17.28 -7.69
N ASN A 115 0.11 -16.61 -7.92
CA ASN A 115 -0.86 -17.02 -8.93
C ASN A 115 -0.23 -16.90 -10.34
N GLN A 116 0.17 -18.03 -10.90
CA GLN A 116 0.85 -18.11 -12.20
C GLN A 116 -0.05 -17.70 -13.38
N GLU A 117 -1.36 -17.96 -13.30
CA GLU A 117 -2.31 -17.53 -14.33
C GLU A 117 -2.43 -16.00 -14.36
N ALA A 118 -2.55 -15.37 -13.18
CA ALA A 118 -2.55 -13.91 -13.06
C ALA A 118 -1.22 -13.30 -13.56
N TYR A 119 -0.10 -13.99 -13.30
CA TYR A 119 1.21 -13.55 -13.77
C TYR A 119 1.30 -13.60 -15.29
N ASP A 120 0.90 -14.72 -15.90
CA ASP A 120 0.85 -14.88 -17.36
C ASP A 120 -0.07 -13.84 -18.02
N LEU A 121 -1.27 -13.63 -17.47
CA LEU A 121 -2.20 -12.60 -17.92
C LEU A 121 -1.56 -11.20 -17.91
N ARG A 122 -0.87 -10.85 -16.83
CA ARG A 122 -0.29 -9.51 -16.67
C ARG A 122 1.00 -9.30 -17.46
N VAL A 123 1.89 -10.29 -17.46
CA VAL A 123 3.25 -10.18 -18.02
C VAL A 123 3.26 -10.52 -19.50
N ASN A 124 2.72 -11.69 -19.87
CA ASN A 124 2.82 -12.22 -21.23
C ASN A 124 1.67 -11.75 -22.12
N LYS A 125 0.46 -11.65 -21.57
CA LYS A 125 -0.74 -11.22 -22.33
C LYS A 125 -1.05 -9.73 -22.20
N GLY A 126 -0.33 -9.00 -21.33
CA GLY A 126 -0.47 -7.56 -21.16
C GLY A 126 -1.79 -7.08 -20.56
N VAL A 127 -2.54 -7.97 -19.90
CA VAL A 127 -3.81 -7.62 -19.23
C VAL A 127 -3.54 -6.74 -18.02
N LEU A 128 -4.05 -5.50 -18.06
CA LEU A 128 -3.95 -4.58 -16.93
C LEU A 128 -4.85 -5.03 -15.77
N PRO A 129 -4.43 -4.84 -14.51
CA PRO A 129 -5.33 -5.00 -13.38
C PRO A 129 -6.51 -4.05 -13.49
N THR A 130 -7.59 -4.39 -12.80
CA THR A 130 -8.83 -3.63 -12.79
C THR A 130 -9.26 -3.32 -11.38
N ILE A 131 -9.92 -2.19 -11.19
CA ILE A 131 -10.58 -1.82 -9.94
C ILE A 131 -12.02 -1.40 -10.20
N GLU A 132 -12.94 -1.92 -9.41
CA GLU A 132 -14.32 -1.44 -9.37
C GLU A 132 -14.46 -0.29 -8.37
N ILE A 133 -15.02 0.83 -8.79
CA ILE A 133 -15.32 1.99 -7.94
C ILE A 133 -16.77 2.37 -8.18
N ALA A 134 -17.61 2.17 -7.16
CA ALA A 134 -19.03 2.52 -7.18
C ALA A 134 -19.79 1.96 -8.41
N GLY A 135 -19.52 0.71 -8.80
CA GLY A 135 -20.14 0.05 -9.95
C GLY A 135 -19.44 0.28 -11.29
N HIS A 136 -18.40 1.12 -11.35
CA HIS A 136 -17.65 1.41 -12.57
C HIS A 136 -16.29 0.72 -12.56
N THR A 137 -15.91 0.11 -13.68
CA THR A 137 -14.63 -0.59 -13.81
C THR A 137 -13.57 0.33 -14.42
N PHE A 138 -12.40 0.37 -13.80
CA PHE A 138 -11.23 1.07 -14.30
C PHE A 138 -10.08 0.10 -14.54
N TYR A 139 -9.30 0.35 -15.57
CA TYR A 139 -7.97 -0.24 -15.72
C TYR A 139 -6.97 0.53 -14.86
N VAL A 140 -6.11 -0.20 -14.16
CA VAL A 140 -4.94 0.36 -13.47
C VAL A 140 -3.84 0.55 -14.52
N ASP A 141 -3.68 1.77 -15.01
CA ASP A 141 -2.81 2.10 -16.13
C ASP A 141 -1.66 3.00 -15.68
N LEU A 142 -0.62 2.38 -15.09
CA LEU A 142 0.51 3.12 -14.52
C LEU A 142 1.35 3.82 -15.59
N ARG A 143 1.31 3.35 -16.85
CA ARG A 143 1.99 4.03 -17.96
C ARG A 143 1.32 5.36 -18.29
N MET A 144 0.00 5.45 -18.10
CA MET A 144 -0.78 6.67 -18.28
C MET A 144 -1.01 7.44 -16.97
N ASP A 145 -0.36 7.04 -15.88
CA ASP A 145 -0.51 7.64 -14.55
C ASP A 145 -1.97 7.73 -14.09
N LYS A 146 -2.81 6.72 -14.37
CA LYS A 146 -4.23 6.82 -14.01
C LYS A 146 -4.99 5.50 -13.85
N LEU A 147 -6.09 5.58 -13.11
CA LEU A 147 -7.22 4.67 -13.26
C LEU A 147 -8.03 5.11 -14.47
N ARG A 148 -7.86 4.40 -15.59
CA ARG A 148 -8.53 4.71 -16.86
C ARG A 148 -9.89 3.98 -16.92
N PRO A 149 -11.02 4.68 -17.11
CA PRO A 149 -12.32 4.04 -17.22
C PRO A 149 -12.32 3.00 -18.34
N LYS A 150 -13.02 1.88 -18.13
CA LYS A 150 -13.08 0.79 -19.09
C LYS A 150 -14.01 1.10 -20.27
N ASP A 151 -15.10 1.82 -19.99
CA ASP A 151 -16.24 2.04 -20.88
C ASP A 151 -16.64 3.52 -21.04
N ASP A 152 -16.00 4.43 -20.30
CA ASP A 152 -16.18 5.88 -20.42
C ASP A 152 -14.93 6.56 -20.97
N PHE A 153 -14.86 6.68 -22.29
CA PHE A 153 -13.70 7.26 -22.99
C PHE A 153 -13.67 8.80 -22.95
N LEU A 154 -14.74 9.46 -22.48
CA LEU A 154 -14.79 10.92 -22.35
C LEU A 154 -14.27 11.38 -20.98
N SER A 155 -14.41 10.54 -19.96
CA SER A 155 -13.83 10.77 -18.64
C SER A 155 -12.30 10.70 -18.68
N ASN A 156 -11.66 11.62 -17.96
CA ASN A 156 -10.21 11.58 -17.76
C ASN A 156 -9.79 10.43 -16.83
N GLY A 157 -10.74 9.89 -16.06
CA GLY A 157 -10.51 8.91 -15.00
C GLY A 157 -9.99 9.53 -13.72
N ILE A 158 -9.14 8.78 -13.01
CA ILE A 158 -8.50 9.24 -11.78
C ILE A 158 -7.00 9.22 -12.02
N VAL A 159 -6.39 10.39 -12.20
CA VAL A 159 -4.94 10.55 -12.37
C VAL A 159 -4.26 10.38 -11.00
N PHE A 160 -3.23 9.55 -10.89
CA PHE A 160 -2.59 9.25 -9.61
C PHE A 160 -1.83 10.45 -9.04
N SER A 161 -1.11 11.19 -9.88
CA SER A 161 -0.43 12.42 -9.48
C SER A 161 -1.39 13.49 -8.91
N ASP A 162 -2.63 13.59 -9.41
CA ASP A 162 -3.63 14.53 -8.89
C ASP A 162 -4.10 14.19 -7.47
N ILE A 163 -3.99 12.91 -7.09
CA ILE A 163 -4.48 12.39 -5.79
C ILE A 163 -3.36 12.05 -4.81
N GLU A 164 -2.10 12.36 -5.13
CA GLU A 164 -0.92 12.03 -4.31
C GLU A 164 -1.07 12.50 -2.85
N ARG A 165 -1.60 13.72 -2.66
CA ARG A 165 -1.87 14.30 -1.32
C ARG A 165 -2.90 13.55 -0.46
N TYR A 166 -3.66 12.62 -1.06
CA TYR A 166 -4.64 11.78 -0.36
C TYR A 166 -4.08 10.41 0.01
N TYR A 167 -2.78 10.16 -0.23
CA TYR A 167 -2.10 8.94 0.14
C TYR A 167 -1.86 8.85 1.65
N ASP A 168 -2.31 7.75 2.24
CA ASP A 168 -2.01 7.38 3.62
C ASP A 168 -0.85 6.38 3.61
N LEU A 169 0.34 6.81 4.07
CA LEU A 169 1.55 5.99 4.08
C LEU A 169 1.43 4.75 4.96
N GLU A 170 0.75 4.86 6.11
CA GLU A 170 0.60 3.75 7.05
C GLU A 170 -0.33 2.68 6.49
N LYS A 171 -1.45 3.10 5.90
CA LYS A 171 -2.46 2.19 5.30
C LYS A 171 -2.12 1.77 3.88
N ARG A 172 -1.18 2.47 3.23
CA ARG A 172 -0.82 2.30 1.82
C ARG A 172 -2.03 2.39 0.87
N THR A 173 -2.91 3.33 1.16
CA THR A 173 -4.17 3.52 0.43
C THR A 173 -4.42 4.99 0.12
N TYR A 174 -5.12 5.25 -0.96
CA TYR A 174 -5.78 6.54 -1.20
C TYR A 174 -7.15 6.56 -0.53
N THR A 175 -7.57 7.71 -0.02
CA THR A 175 -8.98 7.99 0.31
C THR A 175 -9.38 9.31 -0.33
N ILE A 176 -10.05 9.26 -1.48
CA ILE A 176 -10.30 10.43 -2.33
C ILE A 176 -11.79 10.77 -2.43
N PRO A 177 -12.13 12.06 -2.59
CA PRO A 177 -13.38 12.50 -3.20
C PRO A 177 -13.53 11.98 -4.64
N TYR A 178 -14.66 11.36 -4.95
CA TYR A 178 -14.96 10.81 -6.27
C TYR A 178 -16.37 11.19 -6.69
N ASN A 179 -16.51 11.60 -7.96
CA ASN A 179 -17.79 11.88 -8.58
C ASN A 179 -18.27 10.66 -9.39
N PRO A 180 -19.31 9.93 -8.92
CA PRO A 180 -19.81 8.74 -9.60
C PRO A 180 -20.56 9.05 -10.89
N LYS A 181 -20.87 10.31 -11.21
CA LYS A 181 -21.52 10.70 -12.47
C LYS A 181 -20.52 10.96 -13.58
N THR A 182 -19.35 11.53 -13.26
CA THR A 182 -18.29 11.84 -14.23
C THR A 182 -17.17 10.80 -14.23
N HIS A 183 -17.18 9.90 -13.24
CA HIS A 183 -16.17 8.88 -13.01
C HIS A 183 -14.76 9.43 -12.74
N GLU A 184 -14.69 10.65 -12.19
CA GLU A 184 -13.45 11.38 -11.97
C GLU A 184 -13.22 11.69 -10.49
N PHE A 185 -11.95 11.95 -10.18
CA PHE A 185 -11.59 12.65 -8.94
C PHE A 185 -12.08 14.10 -9.01
N GLN A 186 -12.73 14.56 -7.95
CA GLN A 186 -13.22 15.93 -7.88
C GLN A 186 -13.18 16.44 -6.45
N GLU A 187 -12.41 17.51 -6.20
CA GLU A 187 -12.36 18.13 -4.88
C GLU A 187 -13.65 18.89 -4.55
N PRO A 188 -14.17 18.79 -3.31
CA PRO A 188 -15.16 19.73 -2.82
C PRO A 188 -14.54 21.11 -2.61
N ASP A 189 -15.35 22.17 -2.61
CA ASP A 189 -14.92 23.51 -2.21
C ASP A 189 -14.65 23.55 -0.71
N TYR A 190 -13.44 23.17 -0.30
CA TYR A 190 -13.04 23.07 1.09
C TYR A 190 -13.17 24.40 1.86
N LEU A 191 -13.05 25.55 1.19
CA LEU A 191 -13.13 26.87 1.83
C LEU A 191 -14.56 27.23 2.22
N ASN A 192 -15.53 26.86 1.39
CA ASN A 192 -16.93 27.24 1.59
C ASN A 192 -17.85 26.06 1.92
N LEU A 193 -17.30 24.87 2.17
CA LEU A 193 -18.08 23.68 2.49
C LEU A 193 -18.86 23.85 3.80
N LYS A 194 -20.19 23.81 3.72
CA LYS A 194 -21.11 23.97 4.87
C LYS A 194 -21.94 22.74 5.19
N GLU A 195 -21.99 21.79 4.26
CA GLU A 195 -22.66 20.51 4.42
C GLU A 195 -21.84 19.41 3.72
N LEU A 196 -22.13 18.15 4.04
CA LEU A 196 -21.47 17.04 3.37
C LEU A 196 -21.82 17.06 1.87
N PRO A 197 -20.86 16.83 0.96
CA PRO A 197 -21.14 16.73 -0.46
C PRO A 197 -22.21 15.68 -0.75
N LYS A 198 -23.19 16.03 -1.60
CA LYS A 198 -24.27 15.13 -2.03
C LYS A 198 -23.95 14.41 -3.34
N ASP A 199 -23.20 15.07 -4.22
CA ASP A 199 -22.80 14.55 -5.53
C ASP A 199 -21.43 13.85 -5.51
N LEU A 200 -20.69 13.92 -4.39
CA LEU A 200 -19.39 13.27 -4.23
C LEU A 200 -19.47 12.19 -3.14
N ILE A 201 -18.71 11.12 -3.32
CA ILE A 201 -18.48 10.09 -2.30
C ILE A 201 -16.99 10.01 -1.98
N ALA A 202 -16.64 9.52 -0.79
CA ALA A 202 -15.26 9.15 -0.50
C ALA A 202 -15.04 7.68 -0.84
N VAL A 203 -14.02 7.39 -1.64
CA VAL A 203 -13.64 6.03 -2.00
C VAL A 203 -12.22 5.75 -1.54
N ARG A 204 -12.00 4.54 -1.02
CA ARG A 204 -10.69 4.07 -0.57
C ARG A 204 -10.22 2.90 -1.41
N PHE A 205 -8.98 2.94 -1.86
CA PHE A 205 -8.34 1.86 -2.59
C PHE A 205 -6.82 1.82 -2.37
N PRO A 206 -6.15 0.68 -2.62
CA PRO A 206 -4.70 0.55 -2.44
C PRO A 206 -3.89 1.49 -3.35
N SER A 207 -2.62 1.72 -3.01
CA SER A 207 -1.71 2.51 -3.87
C SER A 207 -1.40 1.85 -5.21
N GLU A 208 -0.78 2.59 -6.15
CA GLU A 208 -0.43 2.09 -7.48
C GLU A 208 0.46 0.85 -7.39
N ARG A 209 1.44 0.88 -6.48
CA ARG A 209 2.33 -0.24 -6.18
C ARG A 209 1.57 -1.52 -5.79
N LEU A 210 0.44 -1.40 -5.10
CA LEU A 210 -0.37 -2.53 -4.68
C LEU A 210 -1.40 -2.96 -5.74
N LEU A 211 -1.93 -1.99 -6.49
CA LEU A 211 -2.88 -2.23 -7.58
C LEU A 211 -2.22 -2.91 -8.79
N ASP A 212 -1.00 -2.52 -9.15
CA ASP A 212 -0.23 -3.15 -10.23
C ASP A 212 1.26 -3.21 -9.87
N ARG A 213 1.63 -4.17 -9.02
CA ARG A 213 3.03 -4.35 -8.60
C ARG A 213 3.98 -4.62 -9.76
N ILE A 214 3.53 -5.38 -10.76
CA ILE A 214 4.34 -5.68 -11.94
C ILE A 214 4.55 -4.40 -12.76
N GLY A 215 3.49 -3.62 -12.96
CA GLY A 215 3.57 -2.30 -13.59
C GLY A 215 4.53 -1.39 -12.84
N TRP A 216 4.42 -1.33 -11.50
CA TRP A 216 5.30 -0.54 -10.64
C TRP A 216 6.75 -0.96 -10.78
N ASN A 217 7.03 -2.26 -10.65
CA ASN A 217 8.38 -2.80 -10.77
C ASN A 217 9.00 -2.41 -12.13
N ARG A 218 8.23 -2.55 -13.21
CA ARG A 218 8.65 -2.14 -14.55
C ARG A 218 8.94 -0.64 -14.67
N THR A 219 8.08 0.21 -14.11
CA THR A 219 8.24 1.68 -14.16
C THR A 219 9.50 2.14 -13.43
N TYR A 220 9.83 1.50 -12.31
CA TYR A 220 10.95 1.91 -11.44
C TYR A 220 12.21 1.03 -11.57
N GLY A 221 12.27 0.14 -12.57
CA GLY A 221 13.46 -0.66 -12.87
C GLY A 221 13.74 -1.80 -11.89
N PHE A 222 12.74 -2.26 -11.15
CA PHE A 222 12.86 -3.47 -10.32
C PHE A 222 12.60 -4.74 -11.13
N GLU A 223 13.13 -5.86 -10.66
CA GLU A 223 12.75 -7.18 -11.15
C GLU A 223 11.24 -7.37 -11.13
N LEU A 224 10.67 -7.95 -12.21
CA LEU A 224 9.22 -8.03 -12.35
C LEU A 224 8.56 -8.83 -11.21
N THR A 225 9.26 -9.84 -10.69
CA THR A 225 8.80 -10.71 -9.60
C THR A 225 8.97 -10.10 -8.21
N HIS A 226 9.67 -8.97 -8.10
CA HIS A 226 10.03 -8.35 -6.83
C HIS A 226 8.79 -8.10 -5.95
N GLY A 227 8.79 -8.73 -4.77
CA GLY A 227 7.73 -8.65 -3.76
C GLY A 227 6.44 -9.41 -4.09
N LEU A 228 6.36 -10.19 -5.17
CA LEU A 228 5.17 -10.99 -5.48
C LEU A 228 5.00 -12.18 -4.52
N VAL A 229 6.09 -12.81 -4.06
CA VAL A 229 6.05 -13.93 -3.11
C VAL A 229 5.39 -13.54 -1.77
N LYS A 230 5.68 -12.33 -1.27
CA LYS A 230 5.07 -11.82 -0.03
C LYS A 230 3.63 -11.35 -0.19
N ASN A 231 3.34 -10.60 -1.26
CA ASN A 231 2.07 -9.88 -1.39
C ASN A 231 1.04 -10.64 -2.23
N GLY A 232 1.46 -11.72 -2.89
CA GLY A 232 0.69 -12.38 -3.94
C GLY A 232 0.56 -11.50 -5.18
N LEU A 233 -0.24 -11.98 -6.13
CA LEU A 233 -0.61 -11.26 -7.34
C LEU A 233 -2.12 -11.36 -7.55
N LYS A 234 -2.77 -10.20 -7.73
CA LYS A 234 -4.20 -10.07 -7.99
C LYS A 234 -4.42 -9.06 -9.12
N LEU A 235 -5.36 -9.33 -10.00
CA LEU A 235 -5.70 -8.45 -11.14
C LEU A 235 -7.07 -7.76 -10.99
N GLN A 236 -7.81 -8.02 -9.92
CA GLN A 236 -9.15 -7.49 -9.70
C GLN A 236 -9.26 -6.91 -8.30
N PHE A 237 -9.64 -5.64 -8.20
CA PHE A 237 -9.77 -4.91 -6.96
C PHE A 237 -11.16 -4.29 -6.86
N ALA A 238 -11.55 -3.93 -5.64
CA ALA A 238 -12.76 -3.18 -5.39
C ALA A 238 -12.44 -2.07 -4.39
N ALA A 239 -12.85 -0.84 -4.69
CA ALA A 239 -12.75 0.27 -3.77
C ALA A 239 -13.84 0.17 -2.70
N THR A 240 -13.53 0.66 -1.51
CA THR A 240 -14.51 0.75 -0.40
C THR A 240 -15.08 2.15 -0.33
N ASN A 241 -16.41 2.27 -0.25
CA ASN A 241 -17.06 3.56 0.04
C ASN A 241 -16.87 3.90 1.53
N ILE A 242 -16.35 5.10 1.79
CA ILE A 242 -16.15 5.65 3.13
C ILE A 242 -17.23 6.72 3.38
N PRO A 243 -18.09 6.55 4.40
CA PRO A 243 -19.03 7.62 4.75
C PRO A 243 -18.28 8.90 5.10
N TRP A 244 -18.68 10.04 4.52
CA TRP A 244 -18.05 11.34 4.81
C TRP A 244 -18.00 11.69 6.30
N LYS A 245 -18.95 11.17 7.09
CA LYS A 245 -18.96 11.33 8.55
C LYS A 245 -17.72 10.75 9.26
N LYS A 246 -16.96 9.87 8.60
CA LYS A 246 -15.74 9.24 9.09
C LYS A 246 -14.46 9.89 8.55
N THR A 247 -14.57 11.03 7.87
CA THR A 247 -13.43 11.77 7.31
C THR A 247 -13.27 13.13 7.99
N PHE A 248 -12.18 13.83 7.67
CA PHE A 248 -11.88 15.17 8.21
C PHE A 248 -12.92 16.24 7.81
N LEU A 249 -13.77 15.97 6.81
CA LEU A 249 -14.74 16.95 6.30
C LEU A 249 -15.74 17.39 7.38
N VAL A 250 -16.06 16.52 8.35
CA VAL A 250 -16.98 16.87 9.44
C VAL A 250 -16.45 18.04 10.27
N ASP A 251 -15.17 17.99 10.62
CA ASP A 251 -14.56 19.03 11.45
C ASP A 251 -14.24 20.29 10.65
N LEU A 252 -13.92 20.14 9.36
CA LEU A 252 -13.80 21.25 8.43
C LEU A 252 -15.13 22.04 8.31
N ILE A 253 -16.26 21.35 8.12
CA ILE A 253 -17.59 21.99 8.03
C ILE A 253 -17.90 22.76 9.32
N LYS A 254 -17.62 22.19 10.50
CA LYS A 254 -17.80 22.88 11.77
C LYS A 254 -16.95 24.15 11.84
N SER A 255 -15.71 24.08 11.37
CA SER A 255 -14.79 25.23 11.31
C SER A 255 -15.32 26.33 10.40
N ASN A 256 -15.73 25.98 9.18
CA ASN A 256 -16.26 26.93 8.19
C ASN A 256 -17.54 27.63 8.69
N LEU A 257 -18.47 26.88 9.29
CA LEU A 257 -19.67 27.43 9.90
C LEU A 257 -19.37 28.38 11.07
N LYS A 258 -18.32 28.10 11.86
CA LYS A 258 -17.87 28.98 12.95
C LYS A 258 -17.25 30.26 12.41
N ALA A 259 -16.38 30.15 11.40
CA ALA A 259 -15.76 31.30 10.73
C ALA A 259 -16.82 32.23 10.12
N GLU A 260 -17.82 31.68 9.41
CA GLU A 260 -18.92 32.46 8.85
C GLU A 260 -19.72 33.21 9.93
N LYS A 261 -20.02 32.55 11.06
CA LYS A 261 -20.71 33.21 12.20
C LYS A 261 -19.88 34.36 12.78
N GLN A 262 -18.56 34.22 12.84
CA GLN A 262 -17.68 35.28 13.34
C GLN A 262 -17.62 36.46 12.37
N LEU A 263 -17.53 36.21 11.06
CA LEU A 263 -17.57 37.24 10.03
C LEU A 263 -18.88 38.03 10.03
N LYS A 264 -20.03 37.34 10.16
CA LYS A 264 -21.35 38.00 10.28
C LYS A 264 -21.42 38.90 11.51
N LYS A 265 -20.96 38.42 12.67
CA LYS A 265 -20.91 39.22 13.91
C LYS A 265 -19.97 40.43 13.80
N ALA A 266 -18.86 40.30 13.08
CA ALA A 266 -17.93 41.41 12.87
C ALA A 266 -18.54 42.47 11.93
N ALA A 267 -19.22 42.05 10.86
CA ALA A 267 -19.92 42.94 9.95
C ALA A 267 -21.09 43.67 10.62
N GLU A 268 -21.87 42.99 11.47
CA GLU A 268 -22.95 43.59 12.27
C GLU A 268 -22.42 44.65 13.27
N LYS A 269 -21.24 44.44 13.85
CA LYS A 269 -20.59 45.42 14.74
C LYS A 269 -20.02 46.64 14.02
N GLN A 270 -19.81 46.56 12.71
CA GLN A 270 -19.26 47.64 11.88
C GLN A 270 -20.34 48.44 11.14
N GLN A 271 -21.63 48.05 11.21
CA GLN A 271 -22.71 48.87 10.68
C GLN A 271 -22.86 50.16 11.51
N PRO A 272 -22.80 51.35 10.89
CA PRO A 272 -22.95 52.61 11.62
C PRO A 272 -24.35 52.70 12.21
N ILE A 273 -24.43 53.04 13.50
CA ILE A 273 -25.68 53.41 14.17
C ILE A 273 -26.26 54.60 13.40
N GLN A 274 -27.35 54.39 12.66
CA GLN A 274 -28.05 55.49 12.00
C GLN A 274 -28.47 56.50 13.08
N PRO A 275 -28.11 57.79 12.96
CA PRO A 275 -28.52 58.78 13.93
C PRO A 275 -30.05 58.90 13.92
N LYS A 276 -30.67 58.64 15.08
CA LYS A 276 -32.11 58.87 15.29
C LYS A 276 -32.42 60.32 14.90
N GLN A 277 -33.20 60.52 13.84
CA GLN A 277 -33.76 61.82 13.51
C GLN A 277 -34.59 62.31 14.70
N SER A 278 -34.07 63.28 15.44
CA SER A 278 -34.85 64.01 16.43
C SER A 278 -35.88 64.83 15.66
N LYS A 279 -37.16 64.49 15.83
CA LYS A 279 -38.25 65.33 15.35
C LYS A 279 -38.14 66.67 16.07
N GLY A 280 -37.83 67.72 15.31
CA GLY A 280 -37.79 69.10 15.78
C GLY A 280 -39.09 69.45 16.51
N ARG A 281 -38.95 70.01 17.70
CA ARG A 281 -40.03 70.56 18.50
C ARG A 281 -40.44 71.89 17.86
N ARG A 282 -41.66 71.97 17.32
CA ARG A 282 -42.29 73.27 17.00
C ARG A 282 -42.69 73.94 18.31
N MET A 283 -42.06 75.07 18.63
CA MET A 283 -42.69 76.34 18.99
C MET A 283 -41.62 77.41 19.12
#